data_AF-A0A0N0GZM6-F1
#
_entry.id   AF-A0A0N0GZM6-F1
#
_cell.length_a   1.000
_cell.length_b   1.000
_cell.length_c   1.000
_cell.angle_alpha   90.00
_cell.angle_beta   90.00
_cell.angle_gamma   90.00
#
_symmetry.space_group_name_H-M   'P 1'
#
loop_
_entity.id
_entity.type
_entity.pdbx_description
1 polymer ?
#
loop_
_entity_poly.entity_id
_entity_poly.type
_entity_poly.pdbx_seq_one_letter_code
_entity_poly.pdbx_strand_id
1 'polypeptide(L)'
;MSLHIDSIEPPQGEEGQQWVTLRGELDQVTTVCWGDAELSAKDWYEETYPDGHTELDVTVPAGRGTVHVVAFGGGEKSNDVEFTYV
;
A
#
# COMPACT_ATOMS: atom_id res chain seq x y z
N MET A 1 17.06 -3.97 -6.30
CA MET A 1 16.29 -2.96 -5.54
C MET A 1 15.29 -3.79 -4.79
N SER A 2 15.23 -3.68 -3.47
CA SER A 2 14.38 -4.56 -2.67
C SER A 2 13.04 -3.86 -2.46
N LEU A 3 11.94 -4.50 -2.80
CA LEU A 3 10.62 -3.94 -2.59
C LEU A 3 10.37 -3.69 -1.09
N HIS A 4 10.03 -2.46 -0.69
CA HIS A 4 9.87 -2.09 0.73
C HIS A 4 8.84 -0.99 0.94
N ILE A 5 8.02 -1.13 1.99
CA ILE A 5 7.09 -0.10 2.46
C ILE A 5 7.71 0.54 3.70
N ASP A 6 8.08 1.82 3.61
CA ASP A 6 8.62 2.61 4.72
C ASP A 6 7.52 3.09 5.66
N SER A 7 6.39 3.57 5.12
CA SER A 7 5.27 4.06 5.92
C SER A 7 3.91 3.93 5.23
N ILE A 8 2.85 3.95 6.05
CA ILE A 8 1.45 4.05 5.65
C ILE A 8 0.81 5.23 6.39
N GLU A 9 0.31 6.20 5.64
CA GLU A 9 -0.24 7.43 6.20
C GLU A 9 -1.60 7.79 5.59
N PRO A 10 -2.65 7.98 6.41
CA PRO A 10 -2.72 7.63 7.83
C PRO A 10 -2.68 6.10 8.07
N PRO A 11 -2.15 5.62 9.23
CA PRO A 11 -2.11 4.19 9.57
C PRO A 11 -3.48 3.62 10.00
N GLN A 12 -4.54 4.42 9.87
CA GLN A 12 -5.91 4.06 10.22
C GLN A 12 -6.91 4.83 9.36
N GLY A 13 -8.09 4.25 9.14
CA GLY A 13 -9.12 4.87 8.30
C GLY A 13 -10.42 4.10 8.15
N GLU A 14 -11.41 4.78 7.57
CA GLU A 14 -12.70 4.19 7.18
C GLU A 14 -12.59 3.50 5.82
N GLU A 15 -13.34 2.40 5.63
CA GLU A 15 -13.41 1.70 4.37
C GLU A 15 -14.04 2.53 3.23
N GLY A 16 -13.51 2.40 2.02
CA GLY A 16 -14.13 2.85 0.76
C GLY A 16 -14.24 4.36 0.55
N GLN A 17 -13.86 5.19 1.53
CA GLN A 17 -13.95 6.66 1.45
C GLN A 17 -12.62 7.36 1.72
N GLN A 18 -11.67 6.70 2.36
CA GLN A 18 -10.39 7.30 2.72
C GLN A 18 -9.28 6.87 1.74
N TRP A 19 -8.43 7.83 1.38
CA TRP A 19 -7.15 7.55 0.74
C TRP A 19 -6.05 7.43 1.79
N VAL A 20 -5.12 6.53 1.49
CA VAL A 20 -3.96 6.22 2.31
C VAL A 20 -2.75 6.16 1.40
N THR A 21 -1.69 6.85 1.79
CA THR A 21 -0.46 6.92 1.04
C THR A 21 0.51 5.89 1.60
N LEU A 22 0.89 4.92 0.77
CA LEU A 22 1.99 4.00 1.05
C LEU A 22 3.27 4.60 0.47
N ARG A 23 4.29 4.82 1.29
CA ARG A 23 5.56 5.36 0.84
C ARG A 23 6.65 4.31 0.96
N GLY A 24 7.50 4.18 -0.06
CA GLY A 24 8.77 3.47 0.03
C GLY A 24 9.40 3.11 -1.32
N GLU A 25 10.23 2.07 -1.35
CA GLU A 25 10.77 1.50 -2.60
C GLU A 25 9.70 0.67 -3.31
N LEU A 26 8.79 1.32 -4.04
CA LEU A 26 7.58 0.72 -4.64
C LEU A 26 7.50 0.77 -6.19
N ASP A 27 8.59 1.12 -6.88
CA ASP A 27 8.68 1.37 -8.34
C ASP A 27 8.22 0.21 -9.26
N GLN A 28 8.00 -1.00 -8.73
CA GLN A 28 7.60 -2.18 -9.50
C GLN A 28 6.35 -2.87 -8.95
N VAL A 29 5.61 -2.23 -8.03
CA VAL A 29 4.44 -2.83 -7.40
C VAL A 29 3.34 -3.06 -8.44
N THR A 30 2.87 -4.30 -8.51
CA THR A 30 1.74 -4.69 -9.37
C THR A 30 0.51 -5.07 -8.57
N THR A 31 0.71 -5.48 -7.32
CA THR A 31 -0.33 -5.98 -6.44
C THR A 31 -0.09 -5.50 -5.01
N VAL A 32 -1.13 -4.99 -4.35
CA VAL A 32 -1.10 -4.68 -2.91
C VAL A 32 -2.15 -5.55 -2.23
N CYS A 33 -1.71 -6.44 -1.36
CA CYS A 33 -2.60 -7.21 -0.49
C CYS A 33 -2.88 -6.39 0.77
N TRP A 34 -4.16 -6.13 1.02
CA TRP A 34 -4.68 -5.38 2.17
C TRP A 34 -5.48 -6.34 3.05
N GLY A 35 -4.79 -7.10 3.89
CA GLY A 35 -5.39 -8.27 4.55
C GLY A 35 -5.84 -9.30 3.50
N ASP A 36 -7.13 -9.62 3.46
CA ASP A 36 -7.73 -10.51 2.47
C ASP A 36 -8.08 -9.83 1.13
N ALA A 37 -8.03 -8.49 1.05
CA ALA A 37 -8.33 -7.78 -0.18
C ALA A 37 -7.09 -7.69 -1.09
N GLU A 38 -7.22 -8.04 -2.37
CA GLU A 38 -6.16 -7.91 -3.36
C GLU A 38 -6.43 -6.71 -4.27
N LEU A 39 -5.54 -5.73 -4.23
CA LEU A 39 -5.58 -4.54 -5.06
C LEU A 39 -4.60 -4.68 -6.22
N SER A 40 -4.96 -4.11 -7.36
CA SER A 40 -4.14 -4.10 -8.58
C SER A 40 -3.81 -2.66 -8.98
N ALA A 41 -2.86 -2.45 -9.88
CA ALA A 41 -2.36 -1.12 -10.26
C ALA A 41 -3.41 -0.11 -10.80
N LYS A 42 -4.67 -0.51 -10.93
CA LYS A 42 -5.82 0.38 -11.23
C LYS A 42 -6.47 0.99 -9.97
N ASP A 43 -6.17 0.44 -8.80
CA ASP A 43 -6.83 0.73 -7.52
C ASP A 43 -6.05 1.79 -6.70
N TRP A 44 -4.93 2.28 -7.22
CA TRP A 44 -4.12 3.35 -6.64
C TRP A 44 -3.56 4.30 -7.70
N TYR A 45 -3.12 5.47 -7.25
CA TYR A 45 -2.26 6.36 -8.04
C TYR A 45 -0.82 6.20 -7.58
N GLU A 46 0.11 6.12 -8.52
CA GLU A 46 1.54 5.99 -8.25
C GLU A 46 2.24 7.30 -8.59
N GLU A 47 3.09 7.79 -7.68
CA GLU A 47 3.99 8.91 -7.92
C GLU A 47 5.40 8.57 -7.45
N THR A 48 6.37 8.59 -8.38
CA THR A 48 7.80 8.35 -8.07
C THR A 48 8.55 9.67 -7.99
N TYR A 49 9.28 9.85 -6.90
CA TYR A 49 10.01 11.08 -6.60
C TYR A 49 11.49 11.00 -6.98
N PRO A 50 12.15 12.14 -7.26
CA PRO A 50 13.55 12.17 -7.70
C PRO A 50 14.57 11.65 -6.69
N ASP A 51 14.21 11.60 -5.40
CA ASP A 51 15.06 11.07 -4.32
C ASP A 51 14.93 9.56 -4.15
N GLY A 52 14.16 8.88 -5.01
CA GLY A 52 14.17 7.43 -5.16
C GLY A 52 13.12 6.67 -4.35
N HIS A 53 12.15 7.38 -3.75
CA HIS A 53 10.97 6.74 -3.16
C HIS A 53 9.76 6.92 -4.08
N THR A 54 8.80 6.01 -3.92
CA THR A 54 7.52 5.97 -4.62
C THR A 54 6.40 6.03 -3.60
N GLU A 55 5.38 6.81 -3.90
CA GLU A 55 4.14 6.91 -3.13
C GLU A 55 3.01 6.25 -3.90
N LEU A 56 2.22 5.41 -3.22
CA LEU A 56 1.00 4.82 -3.75
C LEU A 56 -0.19 5.37 -2.95
N ASP A 57 -1.02 6.18 -3.60
CA ASP A 57 -2.28 6.65 -3.04
C ASP A 57 -3.37 5.62 -3.30
N VAL A 58 -3.61 4.79 -2.30
CA VAL A 58 -4.54 3.67 -2.35
C VAL A 58 -5.88 4.09 -1.78
N THR A 59 -6.98 3.65 -2.38
CA THR A 59 -8.31 3.77 -1.73
C THR A 59 -8.49 2.60 -0.77
N VAL A 60 -8.75 2.89 0.51
CA VAL A 60 -8.88 1.85 1.55
C VAL A 60 -9.99 0.86 1.14
N PRO A 61 -9.66 -0.44 0.92
CA PRO A 61 -10.67 -1.42 0.53
C PRO A 61 -11.59 -1.78 1.70
N ALA A 62 -12.72 -2.40 1.38
CA ALA A 62 -13.66 -2.92 2.36
C ALA A 62 -12.97 -3.92 3.31
N GLY A 63 -13.09 -3.70 4.61
CA GLY A 63 -12.38 -4.48 5.62
C GLY A 63 -12.75 -4.09 7.04
N ARG A 64 -12.17 -4.78 8.02
CA ARG A 64 -12.45 -4.57 9.45
C ARG A 64 -11.31 -5.05 10.34
N GLY A 65 -11.18 -4.43 11.51
CA GLY A 65 -10.14 -4.77 12.49
C GLY A 65 -8.77 -4.25 12.07
N THR A 66 -7.72 -4.92 12.52
CA THR A 66 -6.34 -4.65 12.09
C THR A 66 -5.96 -5.63 10.99
N VAL A 67 -5.41 -5.12 9.89
CA VAL A 67 -4.96 -5.91 8.75
C VAL A 67 -3.49 -5.62 8.44
N HIS A 68 -2.83 -6.58 7.79
CA HIS A 68 -1.47 -6.40 7.30
C HIS A 68 -1.52 -6.04 5.82
N VAL A 69 -0.84 -4.94 5.46
CA VAL A 69 -0.67 -4.47 4.09
C VAL A 69 0.68 -4.91 3.57
N VAL A 70 0.69 -5.52 2.40
CA VAL A 70 1.88 -6.09 1.75
C VAL A 70 1.83 -5.75 0.26
N ALA A 71 2.94 -5.23 -0.28
CA ALA A 71 3.10 -5.02 -1.70
C ALA A 71 3.86 -6.18 -2.36
N PHE A 72 3.50 -6.46 -3.62
CA PHE A 72 4.15 -7.43 -4.49
C PHE A 72 4.46 -6.78 -5.84
N GLY A 73 5.65 -7.04 -6.36
CA GLY A 73 6.15 -6.38 -7.56
C GLY A 73 7.46 -6.96 -8.04
N GLY A 74 7.66 -7.07 -9.36
CA GLY A 74 8.92 -7.59 -9.93
C GLY A 74 9.32 -9.02 -9.52
N GLY A 75 8.39 -9.81 -8.96
CA GLY A 75 8.67 -11.13 -8.37
C GLY A 75 9.12 -11.10 -6.91
N GLU A 76 9.13 -9.92 -6.28
CA GLU A 76 9.48 -9.68 -4.88
C GLU A 76 8.24 -9.33 -4.04
N LYS A 77 8.38 -9.50 -2.72
CA LYS A 77 7.37 -9.18 -1.71
C LYS A 77 7.98 -8.19 -0.72
N SER A 78 7.23 -7.16 -0.33
CA SER A 78 7.64 -6.20 0.69
C SER A 78 7.56 -6.77 2.12
N ASN A 79 7.98 -5.96 3.09
CA ASN A 79 7.57 -6.10 4.49
C ASN A 79 6.05 -5.92 4.64
N ASP A 80 5.51 -6.39 5.76
CA ASP A 80 4.16 -6.06 6.17
C ASP A 80 4.13 -4.78 7.02
N VAL A 81 3.10 -3.97 6.80
CA VAL A 81 2.76 -2.83 7.65
C VAL A 81 1.33 -2.99 8.15
N GLU A 82 1.05 -2.57 9.38
CA GLU A 82 -0.28 -2.71 9.96
C GLU A 82 -1.16 -1.51 9.62
N PHE A 83 -2.42 -1.78 9.26
CA PHE A 83 -3.46 -0.78 9.08
C PHE A 83 -4.67 -1.10 9.95
N THR A 84 -5.22 -0.10 10.64
CA THR A 84 -6.38 -0.28 11.53
C THR A 84 -7.62 0.40 10.96
N TYR A 85 -8.68 -0.39 10.74
CA TYR A 85 -10.00 0.15 10.41
C TYR A 85 -10.65 0.78 11.64
N VAL A 86 -11.15 2.01 11.49
CA VAL A 86 -11.81 2.80 12.57
C VAL A 86 -13.25 3.13 12.25
#